data_AF-A0A7X6TYM2-F1
#
_entry.id   AF-A0A7X6TYM2-F1
#
_cell.length_a   1.000
_cell.length_b   1.000
_cell.length_c   1.000
_cell.angle_alpha   90.00
_cell.angle_beta   90.00
_cell.angle_gamma   90.00
#
_symmetry.space_group_name_H-M   'P 1'
#
loop_
_entity.id
_entity.type
_entity.pdbx_description
1 polymer ?
#
loop_
_entity_poly.entity_id
_entity_poly.type
_entity_poly.pdbx_seq_one_letter_code
_entity_poly.pdbx_strand_id
1 'polypeptide(L)'
;MGFHKNLHSINEIYNITVKAVRTMPYLKKARQKSDMDQQFMERIMLTVTEVNGCEICSYAHTKMALEAGMKDEEIENMLAGVSDNIPAEQLSAIMFAQHYADTRGFPSLKSWQRVVEKYGLEKAEGILGATRMIMMGNVYGIPWSSFLNRLKGKPDTRSSLEYELVVVAGTFVMIPVALLHALILTLLKKPLI
;
A
#
# COMPACT_ATOMS: atom_id res chain seq x y z
N MET A 1 -21.62 6.40 3.58
CA MET A 1 -21.31 5.19 4.37
C MET A 1 -20.51 4.28 3.44
N GLY A 2 -19.18 4.31 3.54
CA GLY A 2 -18.30 3.62 2.59
C GLY A 2 -18.38 2.12 2.76
N PHE A 3 -18.54 1.38 1.65
CA PHE A 3 -18.39 -0.08 1.61
C PHE A 3 -16.92 -0.44 1.82
N HIS A 4 -16.44 -0.40 3.06
CA HIS A 4 -15.09 -0.84 3.35
C HIS A 4 -15.00 -2.36 3.16
N LYS A 5 -13.92 -2.80 2.49
CA LYS A 5 -13.69 -4.22 2.22
C LYS A 5 -13.44 -5.01 3.50
N ASN A 6 -13.70 -6.31 3.41
CA ASN A 6 -13.31 -7.27 4.44
C ASN A 6 -11.80 -7.21 4.70
N LEU A 7 -11.42 -7.35 5.97
CA LEU A 7 -10.02 -7.33 6.40
C LEU A 7 -9.20 -8.46 5.76
N HIS A 8 -7.89 -8.30 5.78
CA HIS A 8 -6.95 -9.30 5.27
C HIS A 8 -6.79 -10.45 6.28
N SER A 9 -6.83 -11.69 5.80
CA SER A 9 -6.50 -12.85 6.61
C SER A 9 -5.02 -12.85 6.98
N ILE A 10 -4.63 -13.56 8.05
CA ILE A 10 -3.22 -13.65 8.50
C ILE A 10 -2.28 -14.12 7.38
N ASN A 11 -2.72 -15.06 6.55
CA ASN A 11 -1.94 -15.52 5.38
C ASN A 11 -1.75 -14.40 4.34
N GLU A 12 -2.80 -13.61 4.07
CA GLU A 12 -2.68 -12.47 3.16
C GLU A 12 -1.74 -11.40 3.71
N ILE A 13 -1.83 -11.08 5.01
CA ILE A 13 -0.93 -10.13 5.69
C ILE A 13 0.53 -10.57 5.53
N TYR A 14 0.81 -11.85 5.78
CA TYR A 14 2.14 -12.40 5.62
C TYR A 14 2.64 -12.30 4.17
N ASN A 15 1.83 -12.70 3.19
CA ASN A 15 2.19 -12.61 1.78
C ASN A 15 2.41 -11.17 1.31
N ILE A 16 1.57 -10.23 1.76
CA ILE A 16 1.73 -8.80 1.51
C ILE A 16 3.05 -8.30 2.08
N THR A 17 3.39 -8.70 3.31
CA THR A 17 4.65 -8.33 3.98
C THR A 17 5.85 -8.84 3.20
N VAL A 18 5.86 -10.12 2.79
CA VAL A 18 6.93 -10.70 1.96
C VAL A 18 7.06 -9.92 0.65
N LYS A 19 5.95 -9.66 -0.06
CA LYS A 19 5.95 -8.91 -1.32
C LYS A 19 6.51 -7.48 -1.14
N ALA A 20 6.11 -6.77 -0.08
CA ALA A 20 6.57 -5.42 0.22
C ALA A 20 8.07 -5.37 0.48
N VAL A 21 8.58 -6.27 1.33
CA VAL A 21 10.02 -6.38 1.59
C VAL A 21 10.79 -6.65 0.30
N ARG A 22 10.33 -7.58 -0.54
CA ARG A 22 11.01 -7.91 -1.81
C ARG A 22 11.14 -6.71 -2.73
N THR A 23 10.18 -5.79 -2.70
CA THR A 23 10.17 -4.61 -3.58
C THR A 23 10.78 -3.35 -2.95
N MET A 24 11.11 -3.37 -1.65
CA MET A 24 11.66 -2.23 -0.93
C MET A 24 12.97 -1.68 -1.54
N PRO A 25 13.94 -2.51 -1.99
CA PRO A 25 15.16 -1.99 -2.62
C PRO A 25 14.89 -1.20 -3.91
N TYR A 26 13.91 -1.63 -4.71
CA TYR A 26 13.53 -0.98 -5.97
C TYR A 26 12.89 0.38 -5.73
N LEU A 27 11.99 0.47 -4.74
CA LEU A 27 11.44 1.74 -4.31
C LEU A 27 12.54 2.70 -3.84
N LYS A 28 13.47 2.23 -3.01
CA LYS A 28 14.59 3.04 -2.53
C LYS A 28 15.43 3.58 -3.70
N LYS A 29 15.72 2.73 -4.68
CA LYS A 29 16.49 3.09 -5.88
C LYS A 29 15.75 4.13 -6.74
N ALA A 30 14.45 3.94 -6.98
CA ALA A 30 13.64 4.87 -7.76
C ALA A 30 13.55 6.26 -7.10
N ARG A 31 13.46 6.31 -5.76
CA ARG A 31 13.52 7.58 -5.01
C ARG A 31 14.88 8.27 -5.14
N GLN A 32 15.98 7.52 -5.06
CA GLN A 32 17.34 8.07 -5.20
C GLN A 32 17.61 8.64 -6.59
N LYS A 33 16.92 8.12 -7.61
CA LYS A 33 16.99 8.60 -9.00
C LYS A 33 16.00 9.74 -9.31
N SER A 34 15.19 10.16 -8.34
CA SER A 34 14.10 11.12 -8.54
C SER A 34 13.02 10.63 -9.54
N ASP A 35 12.95 9.33 -9.81
CA ASP A 35 11.89 8.74 -10.64
C ASP A 35 10.54 8.70 -9.92
N MET A 36 10.58 8.73 -8.58
CA MET A 36 9.46 8.71 -7.65
C MET A 36 9.60 9.86 -6.65
N ASP A 37 9.14 11.05 -7.02
CA ASP A 37 9.08 12.19 -6.11
C ASP A 37 8.06 11.99 -4.99
N GLN A 38 8.07 12.87 -4.00
CA GLN A 38 7.21 12.75 -2.82
C GLN A 38 5.72 12.83 -3.18
N GLN A 39 5.32 13.71 -4.10
CA GLN A 39 3.90 13.84 -4.47
C GLN A 39 3.40 12.58 -5.19
N PHE A 40 4.20 12.03 -6.10
CA PHE A 40 3.85 10.80 -6.80
C PHE A 40 3.75 9.61 -5.84
N MET A 41 4.66 9.55 -4.86
CA MET A 41 4.57 8.58 -3.77
C MET A 41 3.27 8.73 -2.99
N GLU A 42 2.94 9.94 -2.52
CA GLU A 42 1.74 10.18 -1.73
C GLU A 42 0.45 9.91 -2.51
N ARG A 43 0.43 10.16 -3.83
CA ARG A 43 -0.69 9.73 -4.69
C ARG A 43 -0.91 8.22 -4.62
N ILE A 44 0.15 7.41 -4.75
CA ILE A 44 0.03 5.95 -4.61
C ILE A 44 -0.43 5.58 -3.19
N MET A 45 0.11 6.24 -2.17
CA MET A 45 -0.20 5.95 -0.77
C MET A 45 -1.67 6.23 -0.46
N LEU A 46 -2.20 7.38 -0.88
CA LEU A 46 -3.58 7.79 -0.68
C LEU A 46 -4.55 6.88 -1.45
N THR A 47 -4.29 6.56 -2.72
CA THR A 47 -5.15 5.68 -3.51
C THR A 47 -5.28 4.29 -2.91
N VAL A 48 -4.18 3.65 -2.52
CA VAL A 48 -4.25 2.30 -1.93
C VAL A 48 -4.91 2.33 -0.55
N THR A 49 -4.67 3.41 0.20
CA THR A 49 -5.27 3.61 1.52
C THR A 49 -6.78 3.81 1.44
N GLU A 50 -7.28 4.54 0.44
CA GLU A 50 -8.70 4.70 0.16
C GLU A 50 -9.35 3.33 -0.10
N VAL A 51 -8.80 2.55 -1.03
CA VAL A 51 -9.30 1.21 -1.38
C VAL A 51 -9.38 0.28 -0.17
N ASN A 52 -8.36 0.31 0.71
CA ASN A 52 -8.31 -0.54 1.90
C ASN A 52 -9.07 0.04 3.10
N GLY A 53 -9.44 1.31 3.09
CA GLY A 53 -10.09 2.00 4.22
C GLY A 53 -9.24 2.00 5.49
N CYS A 54 -7.95 2.36 5.40
CA CYS A 54 -7.06 2.52 6.56
C CYS A 54 -7.10 3.97 7.08
N GLU A 55 -7.88 4.24 8.13
CA GLU A 55 -8.06 5.59 8.70
C GLU A 55 -6.73 6.21 9.19
N ILE A 56 -5.92 5.46 9.94
CA ILE A 56 -4.64 5.97 10.44
C ILE A 56 -3.65 6.28 9.31
N CYS A 57 -3.68 5.49 8.24
CA CYS A 57 -2.87 5.71 7.07
C CYS A 57 -3.38 6.93 6.28
N SER A 58 -4.70 7.11 6.18
CA SER A 58 -5.32 8.25 5.52
C SER A 58 -4.88 9.54 6.22
N TYR A 59 -4.99 9.59 7.54
CA TYR A 59 -4.49 10.73 8.32
C TYR A 59 -3.00 11.01 8.10
N ALA A 60 -2.16 9.97 8.17
CA ALA A 60 -0.71 10.13 8.03
C ALA A 60 -0.32 10.62 6.62
N HIS A 61 -0.87 10.02 5.58
CA HIS A 61 -0.53 10.34 4.19
C HIS A 61 -1.19 11.64 3.71
N THR A 62 -2.35 12.03 4.23
CA THR A 62 -2.89 13.38 4.01
C THR A 62 -1.93 14.44 4.54
N LYS A 63 -1.42 14.27 5.76
CA LYS A 63 -0.43 15.20 6.32
C LYS A 63 0.83 15.28 5.43
N MET A 64 1.37 14.13 5.03
CA MET A 64 2.57 14.08 4.18
C MET A 64 2.33 14.69 2.78
N ALA A 65 1.14 14.50 2.22
CA ALA A 65 0.74 15.10 0.94
C ALA A 65 0.66 16.63 1.02
N LEU A 66 0.06 17.16 2.10
CA LEU A 66 0.02 18.61 2.37
C LEU A 66 1.42 19.20 2.53
N GLU A 67 2.28 18.53 3.31
CA GLU A 67 3.69 18.94 3.50
C GLU A 67 4.50 18.86 2.19
N ALA A 68 4.10 18.00 1.25
CA ALA A 68 4.68 17.91 -0.09
C ALA A 68 4.11 18.93 -1.10
N GLY A 69 3.16 19.77 -0.68
CA GLY A 69 2.55 20.82 -1.49
C GLY A 69 1.49 20.33 -2.49
N MET A 70 0.87 19.17 -2.24
CA MET A 70 -0.32 18.75 -3.00
C MET A 70 -1.51 19.66 -2.66
N LYS A 71 -2.43 19.84 -3.61
CA LYS A 71 -3.63 20.66 -3.41
C LYS A 71 -4.66 19.90 -2.58
N ASP A 72 -5.38 20.60 -1.71
CA ASP A 72 -6.44 20.04 -0.87
C ASP A 72 -7.48 19.28 -1.71
N GLU A 73 -7.96 19.88 -2.81
CA GLU A 73 -8.94 19.26 -3.72
C GLU A 73 -8.42 17.95 -4.34
N GLU A 74 -7.13 17.88 -4.68
CA GLU A 74 -6.53 16.66 -5.20
C GLU A 74 -6.54 15.56 -4.13
N ILE A 75 -6.13 15.88 -2.89
CA ILE A 75 -6.12 14.92 -1.78
C ILE A 75 -7.55 14.43 -1.47
N GLU A 76 -8.52 15.33 -1.42
CA GLU A 76 -9.93 15.02 -1.18
C GLU A 76 -10.48 14.08 -2.27
N ASN A 77 -10.22 14.38 -3.54
CA ASN A 77 -10.61 13.53 -4.66
C ASN A 77 -10.02 12.12 -4.52
N MET A 78 -8.73 12.02 -4.21
CA MET A 78 -8.07 10.73 -4.04
C MET A 78 -8.66 9.90 -2.89
N LEU A 79 -9.01 10.54 -1.77
CA LEU A 79 -9.66 9.88 -0.64
C LEU A 79 -11.14 9.55 -0.90
N ALA A 80 -11.75 10.17 -1.91
CA ALA A 80 -13.08 9.85 -2.41
C ALA A 80 -13.07 8.80 -3.54
N GLY A 81 -11.89 8.27 -3.91
CA GLY A 81 -11.74 7.33 -5.03
C GLY A 81 -11.88 7.97 -6.41
N VAL A 82 -11.82 9.31 -6.47
CA VAL A 82 -11.91 10.12 -7.70
C VAL A 82 -10.50 10.37 -8.23
N SER A 83 -10.28 10.10 -9.51
CA SER A 83 -8.97 10.23 -10.17
C SER A 83 -8.75 11.58 -10.89
N ASP A 84 -9.58 12.57 -10.57
CA ASP A 84 -9.49 13.91 -11.14
C ASP A 84 -8.23 14.62 -10.64
N ASN A 85 -7.71 15.54 -11.45
CA ASN A 85 -6.51 16.34 -11.15
C ASN A 85 -5.20 15.55 -10.95
N ILE A 86 -5.19 14.22 -11.16
CA ILE A 86 -3.96 13.42 -11.20
C ILE A 86 -3.20 13.75 -12.50
N PRO A 87 -1.88 14.03 -12.43
CA PRO A 87 -1.07 14.23 -13.62
C PRO A 87 -1.16 13.05 -14.60
N ALA A 88 -1.37 13.35 -15.89
CA ALA A 88 -1.63 12.33 -16.92
C ALA A 88 -0.50 11.30 -17.08
N GLU A 89 0.74 11.72 -16.82
CA GLU A 89 1.90 10.85 -16.80
C GLU A 89 1.86 9.86 -15.63
N GLN A 90 1.21 10.17 -14.52
CA GLN A 90 1.12 9.33 -13.30
C GLN A 90 -0.14 8.46 -13.24
N LEU A 91 -1.20 8.83 -13.96
CA LEU A 91 -2.51 8.18 -13.88
C LEU A 91 -2.49 6.65 -14.03
N SER A 92 -1.68 6.11 -14.95
CA SER A 92 -1.61 4.65 -15.17
C SER A 92 -0.97 3.90 -14.01
N ALA A 93 -0.02 4.52 -13.30
CA ALA A 93 0.54 3.97 -12.07
C ALA A 93 -0.49 3.99 -10.93
N ILE A 94 -1.28 5.06 -10.83
CA ILE A 94 -2.33 5.18 -9.82
C ILE A 94 -3.45 4.16 -10.05
N MET A 95 -3.92 4.01 -11.28
CA MET A 95 -4.89 2.97 -11.64
C MET A 95 -4.35 1.55 -11.39
N PHE A 96 -3.04 1.32 -11.63
CA PHE A 96 -2.42 0.05 -11.28
C PHE A 96 -2.38 -0.18 -9.77
N ALA A 97 -2.03 0.84 -8.98
CA ALA A 97 -2.00 0.75 -7.53
C ALA A 97 -3.40 0.48 -6.95
N GLN A 98 -4.42 1.16 -7.48
CA GLN A 98 -5.83 0.91 -7.17
C GLN A 98 -6.21 -0.54 -7.49
N HIS A 99 -5.94 -1.01 -8.71
CA HIS A 99 -6.20 -2.40 -9.13
C HIS A 99 -5.46 -3.41 -8.25
N TYR A 100 -4.21 -3.13 -7.88
CA TYR A 100 -3.41 -3.98 -7.00
C TYR A 100 -4.06 -4.14 -5.63
N ALA A 101 -4.51 -3.03 -5.03
CA ALA A 101 -5.23 -3.03 -3.77
C ALA A 101 -6.59 -3.73 -3.93
N ASP A 102 -7.28 -3.47 -5.04
CA ASP A 102 -8.60 -4.02 -5.30
C ASP A 102 -8.61 -5.54 -5.41
N THR A 103 -7.57 -6.07 -6.03
CA THR A 103 -7.31 -7.51 -6.19
C THR A 103 -6.54 -8.12 -5.02
N ARG A 104 -6.41 -7.41 -3.90
CA ARG A 104 -5.75 -7.90 -2.67
C ARG A 104 -4.31 -8.38 -2.92
N GLY A 105 -3.62 -7.68 -3.82
CA GLY A 105 -2.24 -7.95 -4.19
C GLY A 105 -2.03 -9.00 -5.27
N PHE A 106 -3.07 -9.27 -6.08
CA PHE A 106 -3.03 -10.16 -7.25
C PHE A 106 -3.40 -9.39 -8.54
N PRO A 107 -2.58 -8.42 -8.97
CA PRO A 107 -2.86 -7.65 -10.17
C PRO A 107 -2.85 -8.53 -11.42
N SER A 108 -3.50 -8.09 -12.49
CA SER A 108 -3.43 -8.81 -13.77
C SER A 108 -2.06 -8.62 -14.44
N LEU A 109 -1.58 -9.63 -15.16
CA LEU A 109 -0.34 -9.52 -15.95
C LEU A 109 -0.42 -8.36 -16.96
N LYS A 110 -1.59 -8.18 -17.59
CA LYS A 110 -1.83 -7.09 -18.54
C LYS A 110 -1.74 -5.72 -17.89
N SER A 111 -2.28 -5.54 -16.68
CA SER A 111 -2.16 -4.29 -15.94
C SER A 111 -0.71 -3.98 -15.58
N TRP A 112 0.08 -5.00 -15.22
CA TRP A 112 1.51 -4.83 -14.94
C TRP A 112 2.30 -4.46 -16.21
N GLN A 113 2.08 -5.17 -17.32
CA GLN A 113 2.74 -4.91 -18.59
C GLN A 113 2.51 -3.46 -19.06
N ARG A 114 1.29 -2.94 -18.92
CA ARG A 114 0.98 -1.54 -19.27
C ARG A 114 1.78 -0.52 -18.45
N VAL A 115 2.06 -0.80 -17.17
CA VAL A 115 2.92 0.04 -16.34
C VAL A 115 4.37 -0.06 -16.82
N VAL A 116 4.87 -1.26 -17.09
CA VAL A 116 6.23 -1.46 -17.60
C VAL A 116 6.44 -0.76 -18.95
N GLU A 117 5.48 -0.86 -19.86
CA GLU A 117 5.51 -0.21 -21.18
C GLU A 117 5.53 1.33 -21.05
N LYS A 118 4.77 1.89 -20.11
CA LYS A 118 4.68 3.35 -19.94
C LYS A 118 5.89 3.95 -19.20
N TYR A 119 6.38 3.27 -18.16
CA TYR A 119 7.37 3.84 -17.25
C TYR A 119 8.78 3.24 -17.42
N GLY A 120 8.92 2.15 -18.17
CA GLY A 120 10.11 1.31 -18.15
C GLY A 120 10.16 0.43 -16.90
N LEU A 121 10.91 -0.67 -16.97
CA LEU A 121 10.96 -1.68 -15.91
C LEU A 121 11.40 -1.09 -14.55
N GLU A 122 12.46 -0.29 -14.55
CA GLU A 122 13.04 0.23 -13.30
C GLU A 122 12.07 1.12 -12.51
N LYS A 123 11.41 2.07 -13.18
CA LYS A 123 10.40 2.94 -12.55
C LYS A 123 9.13 2.15 -12.20
N ALA A 124 8.73 1.19 -13.04
CA ALA A 124 7.60 0.30 -12.74
C ALA A 124 7.84 -0.53 -11.47
N GLU A 125 9.06 -1.03 -11.24
CA GLU A 125 9.43 -1.73 -10.00
C GLU A 125 9.39 -0.80 -8.78
N GLY A 126 9.75 0.48 -8.96
CA GLY A 126 9.58 1.53 -7.94
C GLY A 126 8.12 1.78 -7.58
N ILE A 127 7.24 1.90 -8.58
CA ILE A 127 5.78 2.04 -8.42
C ILE A 127 5.20 0.82 -7.69
N LEU A 128 5.61 -0.39 -8.09
CA LEU A 128 5.22 -1.63 -7.43
C LEU A 128 5.67 -1.65 -5.96
N GLY A 129 6.89 -1.17 -5.69
CA GLY A 129 7.42 -1.03 -4.35
C GLY A 129 6.62 -0.06 -3.49
N ALA A 130 6.28 1.12 -4.01
CA ALA A 130 5.41 2.08 -3.31
C ALA A 130 4.06 1.45 -2.97
N THR A 131 3.41 0.83 -3.95
CA THR A 131 2.12 0.16 -3.83
C THR A 131 2.14 -0.94 -2.76
N ARG A 132 3.18 -1.78 -2.76
CA ARG A 132 3.30 -2.88 -1.78
C ARG A 132 3.65 -2.39 -0.39
N MET A 133 4.45 -1.34 -0.27
CA MET A 133 4.77 -0.73 1.02
C MET A 133 3.52 -0.16 1.70
N ILE A 134 2.65 0.53 0.96
CA ILE A 134 1.39 1.00 1.56
C ILE A 134 0.39 -0.12 1.81
N MET A 135 0.34 -1.16 0.97
CA MET A 135 -0.44 -2.36 1.29
C MET A 135 0.00 -2.96 2.63
N MET A 136 1.32 -3.06 2.87
CA MET A 136 1.86 -3.48 4.16
C MET A 136 1.45 -2.53 5.29
N GLY A 137 1.57 -1.21 5.08
CA GLY A 137 1.13 -0.19 6.03
C GLY A 137 -0.35 -0.32 6.40
N ASN A 138 -1.23 -0.54 5.42
CA ASN A 138 -2.66 -0.68 5.65
C ASN A 138 -3.01 -1.95 6.43
N VAL A 139 -2.42 -3.10 6.08
CA VAL A 139 -2.75 -4.37 6.76
C VAL A 139 -2.32 -4.42 8.23
N TYR A 140 -1.30 -3.66 8.61
CA TYR A 140 -0.91 -3.51 10.02
C TYR A 140 -1.59 -2.30 10.70
N GLY A 141 -1.79 -1.21 9.97
CA GLY A 141 -2.39 0.02 10.50
C GLY A 141 -3.83 -0.16 10.92
N ILE A 142 -4.63 -0.93 10.17
CA ILE A 142 -6.03 -1.20 10.52
C ILE A 142 -6.16 -1.93 11.87
N PRO A 143 -5.56 -3.12 12.11
CA PRO A 143 -5.67 -3.79 13.40
C PRO A 143 -5.03 -3.01 14.54
N TRP A 144 -3.92 -2.30 14.29
CA TRP A 144 -3.30 -1.46 15.33
C TRP A 144 -4.22 -0.33 15.79
N SER A 145 -4.79 0.42 14.85
CA SER A 145 -5.75 1.48 15.16
C SER A 145 -7.06 0.95 15.74
N SER A 146 -7.54 -0.20 15.25
CA SER A 146 -8.74 -0.87 15.78
C SER A 146 -8.56 -1.26 17.24
N PHE A 147 -7.42 -1.84 17.60
CA PHE A 147 -7.08 -2.18 18.98
C PHE A 147 -7.08 -0.94 19.89
N LEU A 148 -6.40 0.13 19.47
CA LEU A 148 -6.35 1.38 20.24
C LEU A 148 -7.73 2.06 20.35
N ASN A 149 -8.53 2.02 19.30
CA ASN A 149 -9.88 2.61 19.29
C ASN A 149 -10.84 1.82 20.18
N ARG A 150 -10.66 0.51 20.30
CA ARG A 150 -11.42 -0.32 21.25
C ARG A 150 -11.20 0.11 22.70
N LEU A 151 -9.96 0.45 23.07
CA LEU A 151 -9.64 1.02 24.39
C LEU A 151 -10.31 2.39 24.65
N LYS A 152 -10.71 3.09 23.57
CA LYS A 152 -11.44 4.35 23.60
C LYS A 152 -12.97 4.17 23.47
N GLY A 153 -13.47 2.94 23.53
CA GLY A 153 -14.90 2.63 23.37
C GLY A 153 -15.43 2.78 21.95
N LYS A 154 -14.56 2.80 20.93
CA LYS A 154 -14.90 2.95 19.50
C LYS A 154 -14.41 1.74 18.69
N PRO A 155 -14.98 0.54 18.89
CA PRO A 155 -14.51 -0.65 18.17
C PRO A 155 -14.74 -0.52 16.66
N ASP A 156 -13.78 -1.00 15.86
CA ASP A 156 -13.97 -1.18 14.41
C ASP A 156 -14.92 -2.38 14.19
N THR A 157 -16.03 -2.14 13.50
CA THR A 157 -17.07 -3.13 13.21
C THR A 157 -16.63 -4.21 12.23
N ARG A 158 -15.53 -3.97 11.49
CA ARG A 158 -14.92 -4.93 10.55
C ARG A 158 -14.01 -5.93 11.26
N SER A 159 -13.67 -5.69 12.53
CA SER A 159 -12.60 -6.37 13.27
C SER A 159 -13.10 -7.02 14.57
N SER A 160 -12.33 -7.98 15.07
CA SER A 160 -12.51 -8.59 16.38
C SER A 160 -11.27 -8.37 17.24
N LEU A 161 -11.44 -8.41 18.57
CA LEU A 161 -10.32 -8.28 19.52
C LEU A 161 -9.28 -9.38 19.31
N GLU A 162 -9.70 -10.61 19.01
CA GLU A 162 -8.79 -11.73 18.72
C GLU A 162 -7.94 -11.43 17.49
N TYR A 163 -8.57 -11.03 16.38
CA TYR A 163 -7.87 -10.68 15.15
C TYR A 163 -6.86 -9.55 15.38
N GLU A 164 -7.28 -8.49 16.08
CA GLU A 164 -6.43 -7.36 16.46
C GLU A 164 -5.19 -7.83 17.23
N LEU A 165 -5.37 -8.59 18.30
CA LEU A 165 -4.27 -9.09 19.13
C LEU A 165 -3.33 -10.01 18.35
N VAL A 166 -3.87 -10.92 17.54
CA VAL A 166 -3.07 -11.85 16.73
C VAL A 166 -2.20 -11.09 15.73
N VAL A 167 -2.75 -10.08 15.03
CA VAL A 167 -1.95 -9.31 14.08
C VAL A 167 -0.94 -8.41 14.79
N VAL A 168 -1.37 -7.71 15.85
CA VAL A 168 -0.53 -6.80 16.63
C VAL A 168 0.68 -7.54 17.23
N ALA A 169 0.44 -8.65 17.94
CA ALA A 169 1.51 -9.46 18.52
C ALA A 169 2.30 -10.19 17.42
N GLY A 170 1.61 -10.71 16.40
CA GLY A 170 2.21 -11.45 15.29
C GLY A 170 3.14 -10.60 14.43
N THR A 171 2.99 -9.27 14.40
CA THR A 171 3.84 -8.35 13.62
C THR A 171 5.33 -8.55 13.92
N PHE A 172 5.68 -8.73 15.20
CA PHE A 172 7.07 -8.92 15.64
C PHE A 172 7.69 -10.23 15.18
N VAL A 173 6.87 -11.23 14.82
CA VAL A 173 7.31 -12.52 14.28
C VAL A 173 7.23 -12.52 12.75
N MET A 174 6.11 -12.05 12.19
CA MET A 174 5.85 -12.03 10.75
C MET A 174 6.88 -11.22 9.99
N ILE A 175 7.31 -10.05 10.49
CA ILE A 175 8.27 -9.19 9.78
C ILE A 175 9.65 -9.86 9.66
N PRO A 176 10.32 -10.32 10.74
CA PRO A 176 11.61 -11.00 10.62
C PRO A 176 11.56 -12.24 9.73
N VAL A 177 10.50 -13.04 9.84
CA VAL A 177 10.31 -14.24 9.00
C VAL A 177 10.08 -13.85 7.54
N ALA A 178 9.31 -12.79 7.27
CA ALA A 178 9.10 -12.28 5.92
C ALA A 178 10.37 -11.70 5.31
N LEU A 179 11.26 -11.08 6.09
CA LEU A 179 12.59 -10.64 5.64
C LEU A 179 13.42 -11.81 5.12
N LEU A 180 13.50 -12.90 5.89
CA LEU A 180 14.22 -14.12 5.49
C LEU A 180 13.59 -14.77 4.25
N HIS A 181 12.27 -14.89 4.22
CA HIS A 181 11.57 -15.46 3.07
C HIS A 181 11.75 -14.61 1.81
N ALA A 182 11.64 -13.29 1.92
CA ALA A 182 11.89 -12.36 0.83
C ALA A 182 13.32 -12.48 0.29
N LEU A 183 14.32 -12.63 1.18
CA LEU A 183 15.70 -12.86 0.80
C LEU A 183 15.86 -14.16 0.01
N ILE A 184 15.28 -15.26 0.48
CA ILE A 184 15.30 -16.56 -0.22
C ILE A 184 14.69 -16.43 -1.61
N LEU A 185 13.51 -15.81 -1.74
CA LEU A 185 12.85 -15.64 -3.05
C LEU A 185 13.67 -14.79 -4.03
N THR A 186 14.38 -13.78 -3.50
CA THR A 186 15.29 -12.94 -4.29
C THR A 186 16.51 -13.73 -4.75
N LEU A 187 17.13 -14.54 -3.88
CA LEU A 187 18.25 -15.43 -4.24
C LEU A 187 17.84 -16.47 -5.29
N LEU A 188 16.61 -16.98 -5.20
CA LEU A 188 16.01 -17.89 -6.17
C LEU A 188 15.54 -17.21 -7.46
N LYS A 189 15.73 -15.89 -7.61
CA LYS A 189 15.31 -15.09 -8.78
C LYS A 189 13.84 -15.29 -9.16
N LYS A 190 12.96 -15.50 -8.16
CA LYS A 190 11.53 -15.61 -8.41
C LYS A 190 11.01 -14.28 -8.99
N PRO A 191 10.04 -14.30 -9.93
CA PRO A 191 9.49 -13.07 -10.48
C PRO A 191 8.82 -12.21 -9.39
N LEU A 192 8.70 -10.91 -9.65
CA LEU A 192 8.04 -9.97 -8.75
C LEU A 192 6.52 -9.96 -8.93
N ILE A 193 6.01 -10.31 -10.11
CA ILE A 193 4.59 -10.39 -10.49
C ILE A 193 4.29 -11.80 -10.99
#